data_AF-A0AAE8AD74-F1
#
_entry.id   AF-A0AAE8AD74-F1
#
_cell.length_a   1.000
_cell.length_b   1.000
_cell.length_c   1.000
_cell.angle_alpha   90.00
_cell.angle_beta   90.00
_cell.angle_gamma   90.00
#
_symmetry.space_group_name_H-M   'P 1'
#
loop_
_entity.id
_entity.type
_entity.pdbx_description
1 polymer ?
#
loop_
_entity_poly.entity_id
_entity_poly.type
_entity_poly.pdbx_seq_one_letter_code
_entity_poly.pdbx_strand_id
1 'polypeptide(L)'
;MYRYIGNKTKLLPHIIKHTKELIGEHGTVVDLMAGTGSVALEFRKQGYSVIAADVMTYSMHHLNTHLKLSSAPSFDGLKAKLNIKETTTDAYLDVLDYLNKLPAIESFFYNEFSPDGIPSNGGEPRKYFTSQNAGKIDAIREEINEWINEGLLTILEESLLKHTLILATNDVANISGTYGYFLSSFRKNALTELQLKPISFIEENCFGHSVLQGFAEELASSITADLCYIDPPYMKRQYAANYHILETIARGDFPDAIGKSGLRDWWDQHSKLCTKTRGLQSFETIFREMNCNKFLISYSEDGLFSIEQLKECFSQFGTVSVHEIDYNRFKSNSSALPQKITEYLIYVER
;
A
#
# COMPACT_ATOMS: atom_id res chain seq x y z
N MET A 1 -13.18 -0.05 4.46
CA MET A 1 -12.44 1.03 3.76
C MET A 1 -11.03 1.01 4.31
N TYR A 2 -10.05 0.69 3.47
CA TYR A 2 -8.65 0.56 3.89
C TYR A 2 -8.10 1.92 4.34
N ARG A 3 -7.72 2.02 5.61
CA ARG A 3 -7.16 3.24 6.21
C ARG A 3 -5.72 3.46 5.73
N TYR A 4 -5.56 4.35 4.75
CA TYR A 4 -4.28 4.74 4.17
C TYR A 4 -4.21 6.25 3.98
N ILE A 5 -3.09 6.87 4.40
CA ILE A 5 -2.84 8.30 4.21
C ILE A 5 -2.76 8.55 2.70
N GLY A 6 -3.35 9.65 2.26
CA GLY A 6 -3.22 10.09 0.87
C GLY A 6 -4.05 9.26 -0.12
N ASN A 7 -4.98 8.41 0.33
CA ASN A 7 -5.85 7.64 -0.56
C ASN A 7 -6.51 8.55 -1.63
N LYS A 8 -6.28 8.21 -2.90
CA LYS A 8 -6.70 9.00 -4.08
C LYS A 8 -8.03 8.58 -4.68
N THR A 9 -8.81 7.69 -4.04
CA THR A 9 -10.08 7.21 -4.60
C THR A 9 -11.02 8.34 -5.02
N LYS A 10 -11.03 9.48 -4.31
CA LYS A 10 -11.85 10.64 -4.69
C LYS A 10 -11.25 11.50 -5.81
N LEU A 11 -9.94 11.41 -6.06
CA LEU A 11 -9.25 12.10 -7.15
C LEU A 11 -9.19 11.27 -8.44
N LEU A 12 -9.54 9.97 -8.38
CA LEU A 12 -9.56 9.08 -9.55
C LEU A 12 -10.29 9.67 -10.78
N PRO A 13 -11.49 10.29 -10.67
CA PRO A 13 -12.15 10.84 -11.86
C PRO A 13 -11.31 11.93 -12.54
N HIS A 14 -10.59 12.75 -11.76
CA HIS A 14 -9.72 13.78 -12.30
C HIS A 14 -8.45 13.18 -12.92
N ILE A 15 -7.81 12.23 -12.24
CA ILE A 15 -6.60 11.55 -12.73
C ILE A 15 -6.87 10.85 -14.07
N ILE A 16 -7.96 10.08 -14.15
CA ILE A 16 -8.33 9.34 -15.36
C ILE A 16 -8.73 10.27 -16.50
N LYS A 17 -9.50 11.33 -16.21
CA LYS A 17 -9.86 12.34 -17.21
C LYS A 17 -8.60 12.93 -17.86
N HIS A 18 -7.67 13.43 -17.05
CA HIS A 18 -6.45 14.07 -17.58
C HIS A 18 -5.54 13.05 -18.27
N THR A 19 -5.47 11.81 -17.78
CA THR A 19 -4.72 10.75 -18.48
C THR A 19 -5.27 10.52 -19.89
N LYS A 20 -6.61 10.46 -20.04
CA LYS A 20 -7.26 10.34 -21.37
C LYS A 20 -6.99 11.54 -22.28
N GLU A 21 -7.01 12.76 -21.74
CA GLU A 21 -6.69 13.97 -22.49
C GLU A 21 -5.24 13.99 -22.98
N LEU A 22 -4.31 13.42 -22.19
CA LEU A 22 -2.89 13.44 -22.46
C LEU A 22 -2.43 12.34 -23.42
N ILE A 23 -2.92 11.12 -23.28
CA ILE A 23 -2.43 9.96 -24.05
C ILE A 23 -3.53 9.18 -24.80
N GLY A 24 -4.79 9.60 -24.69
CA GLY A 24 -5.92 8.87 -25.28
C GLY A 24 -6.40 7.70 -24.40
N GLU A 25 -7.21 6.80 -24.98
CA GLU A 25 -7.87 5.71 -24.25
C GLU A 25 -6.99 4.45 -24.08
N HIS A 26 -5.84 4.40 -24.73
CA HIS A 26 -4.92 3.28 -24.70
C HIS A 26 -3.48 3.76 -24.53
N GLY A 27 -2.63 2.92 -23.96
CA GLY A 27 -1.22 3.21 -23.74
C GLY A 27 -0.66 2.51 -22.51
N THR A 28 0.62 2.72 -22.26
CA THR A 28 1.32 2.30 -21.04
C THR A 28 1.37 3.45 -20.05
N VAL A 29 0.77 3.25 -18.88
CA VAL A 29 0.79 4.20 -17.76
C VAL A 29 1.62 3.64 -16.63
N VAL A 30 2.45 4.48 -16.02
CA VAL A 30 3.20 4.15 -14.81
C VAL A 30 2.51 4.78 -13.61
N ASP A 31 2.28 3.99 -12.56
CA ASP A 31 1.96 4.50 -11.21
C ASP A 31 3.22 4.31 -10.35
N LEU A 32 4.06 5.33 -10.27
CA LEU A 32 5.46 5.20 -9.80
C LEU A 32 5.57 5.09 -8.26
N MET A 33 4.49 5.41 -7.53
CA MET A 33 4.42 5.39 -6.07
C MET A 33 3.02 4.95 -5.65
N ALA A 34 2.67 3.71 -5.98
CA ALA A 34 1.28 3.28 -6.11
C ALA A 34 0.56 3.02 -4.79
N GLY A 35 1.27 2.88 -3.67
CA GLY A 35 0.72 2.72 -2.32
C GLY A 35 -0.24 1.54 -2.18
N THR A 36 -1.55 1.79 -2.12
CA THR A 36 -2.55 0.71 -2.05
C THR A 36 -2.91 0.13 -3.40
N GLY A 37 -2.33 0.65 -4.49
CA GLY A 37 -2.62 0.27 -5.85
C GLY A 37 -3.99 0.70 -6.36
N SER A 38 -4.67 1.65 -5.70
CA SER A 38 -6.02 2.05 -6.11
C SER A 38 -6.03 2.82 -7.44
N VAL A 39 -4.99 3.62 -7.70
CA VAL A 39 -4.86 4.37 -8.96
C VAL A 39 -4.43 3.42 -10.08
N ALA A 40 -3.38 2.62 -9.85
CA ALA A 40 -2.99 1.53 -10.74
C ALA A 40 -4.16 0.60 -11.14
N LEU A 41 -4.99 0.17 -10.17
CA LEU A 41 -6.17 -0.65 -10.43
C LEU A 41 -7.20 0.07 -11.31
N GLU A 42 -7.39 1.38 -11.10
CA GLU A 42 -8.30 2.16 -11.93
C GLU A 42 -7.75 2.30 -13.35
N PHE A 43 -6.45 2.54 -13.55
CA PHE A 43 -5.84 2.52 -14.88
C PHE A 43 -6.04 1.18 -15.59
N ARG A 44 -5.87 0.06 -14.87
CA ARG A 44 -6.17 -1.27 -15.40
C ARG A 44 -7.63 -1.38 -15.86
N LYS A 45 -8.59 -0.93 -15.06
CA LYS A 45 -10.03 -0.94 -15.42
C LYS A 45 -10.34 -0.10 -16.66
N GLN A 46 -9.59 0.98 -16.88
CA GLN A 46 -9.76 1.84 -18.05
C GLN A 46 -9.07 1.30 -19.32
N GLY A 47 -8.41 0.14 -19.25
CA GLY A 47 -7.81 -0.52 -20.41
C GLY A 47 -6.35 -0.17 -20.68
N TYR A 48 -5.67 0.54 -19.77
CA TYR A 48 -4.24 0.82 -19.92
C TYR A 48 -3.39 -0.39 -19.55
N SER A 49 -2.22 -0.53 -20.19
CA SER A 49 -1.12 -1.35 -19.66
C SER A 49 -0.49 -0.60 -18.49
N VAL A 50 -0.28 -1.27 -17.35
CA VAL A 50 0.09 -0.59 -16.10
C VAL A 50 1.41 -1.12 -15.57
N ILE A 51 2.36 -0.21 -15.39
CA ILE A 51 3.60 -0.45 -14.65
C ILE A 51 3.40 0.21 -13.28
N ALA A 52 3.25 -0.57 -12.21
CA ALA A 52 3.12 -0.01 -10.87
C ALA A 52 4.37 -0.26 -10.05
N ALA A 53 4.80 0.74 -9.29
CA ALA A 53 5.99 0.67 -8.45
C ALA A 53 5.71 1.23 -7.06
N ASP A 54 6.40 0.68 -6.06
CA ASP A 54 6.46 1.21 -4.71
C ASP A 54 7.69 0.66 -3.97
N VAL A 55 8.13 1.35 -2.92
CA VAL A 55 9.23 0.85 -2.07
C VAL A 55 8.74 -0.17 -1.04
N MET A 56 7.47 -0.08 -0.63
CA MET A 56 6.88 -0.89 0.45
C MET A 56 6.50 -2.29 -0.02
N THR A 57 6.80 -3.32 0.78
CA THR A 57 6.50 -4.72 0.44
C THR A 57 5.00 -5.00 0.48
N TYR A 58 4.26 -4.39 1.42
CA TYR A 58 2.80 -4.55 1.42
C TYR A 58 2.15 -3.98 0.15
N SER A 59 2.71 -2.90 -0.40
CA SER A 59 2.24 -2.29 -1.65
C SER A 59 2.43 -3.27 -2.80
N MET A 60 3.61 -3.90 -2.91
CA MET A 60 3.88 -4.94 -3.91
C MET A 60 2.83 -6.07 -3.89
N HIS A 61 2.45 -6.59 -2.72
CA HIS A 61 1.41 -7.63 -2.64
C HIS A 61 0.04 -7.10 -3.08
N HIS A 62 -0.32 -5.87 -2.71
CA HIS A 62 -1.54 -5.24 -3.20
C HIS A 62 -1.55 -5.08 -4.73
N LEU A 63 -0.44 -4.64 -5.30
CA LEU A 63 -0.28 -4.45 -6.74
C LEU A 63 -0.30 -5.77 -7.51
N ASN A 64 0.43 -6.79 -7.06
CA ASN A 64 0.40 -8.11 -7.69
C ASN A 64 -1.03 -8.67 -7.70
N THR A 65 -1.73 -8.55 -6.56
CA THR A 65 -3.12 -8.99 -6.46
C THR A 65 -4.04 -8.22 -7.41
N HIS A 66 -3.97 -6.90 -7.40
CA HIS A 66 -4.85 -6.04 -8.19
C HIS A 66 -4.55 -6.03 -9.69
N LEU A 67 -3.30 -6.24 -10.11
CA LEU A 67 -2.89 -6.10 -11.51
C LEU A 67 -2.66 -7.43 -12.23
N LYS A 68 -2.33 -8.50 -11.50
CA LYS A 68 -1.91 -9.78 -12.11
C LYS A 68 -2.88 -10.94 -11.88
N LEU A 69 -3.88 -10.78 -11.02
CA LEU A 69 -4.93 -11.78 -10.83
C LEU A 69 -6.24 -11.32 -11.50
N SER A 70 -6.79 -12.24 -12.29
CA SER A 70 -8.07 -12.09 -12.98
C SER A 70 -9.17 -12.99 -12.44
N SER A 71 -8.78 -14.01 -11.68
CA SER A 71 -9.66 -14.95 -10.99
C SER A 71 -8.94 -15.49 -9.75
N ALA A 72 -9.67 -16.18 -8.89
CA ALA A 72 -9.09 -16.92 -7.79
C ALA A 72 -8.09 -17.98 -8.33
N PRO A 73 -6.86 -18.05 -7.79
CA PRO A 73 -5.91 -19.09 -8.16
C PRO A 73 -6.33 -20.45 -7.57
N SER A 74 -5.80 -21.52 -8.14
CA SER A 74 -6.15 -22.91 -7.81
C SER A 74 -5.58 -23.41 -6.48
N PHE A 75 -4.54 -22.76 -5.94
CA PHE A 75 -3.82 -23.19 -4.73
C PHE A 75 -3.39 -24.66 -4.82
N ASP A 76 -2.84 -25.06 -5.97
CA ASP A 76 -2.54 -26.47 -6.26
C ASP A 76 -1.60 -27.11 -5.23
N GLY A 77 -0.61 -26.36 -4.74
CA GLY A 77 0.31 -26.82 -3.70
C GLY A 77 -0.36 -27.10 -2.35
N LEU A 78 -1.51 -26.47 -2.06
CA LEU A 78 -2.24 -26.65 -0.79
C LEU A 78 -3.30 -27.75 -0.85
N LYS A 79 -3.68 -28.25 -2.03
CA LYS A 79 -4.82 -29.16 -2.18
C LYS A 79 -4.72 -30.40 -1.30
N ALA A 80 -3.56 -31.06 -1.31
CA ALA A 80 -3.31 -32.24 -0.50
C ALA A 80 -3.26 -31.92 1.01
N LYS A 81 -2.58 -30.83 1.39
CA LYS A 81 -2.41 -30.44 2.81
C LYS A 81 -3.74 -30.07 3.46
N LEU A 82 -4.62 -29.40 2.70
CA LEU A 82 -5.90 -28.89 3.21
C LEU A 82 -7.10 -29.79 2.87
N ASN A 83 -6.88 -30.94 2.21
CA ASN A 83 -7.94 -31.82 1.69
C ASN A 83 -8.95 -31.09 0.80
N ILE A 84 -8.50 -30.11 0.01
CA ILE A 84 -9.33 -29.40 -0.96
C ILE A 84 -9.67 -30.37 -2.09
N LYS A 85 -10.95 -30.71 -2.24
CA LYS A 85 -11.38 -31.66 -3.27
C LYS A 85 -11.24 -31.01 -4.64
N GLU A 86 -10.83 -31.76 -5.65
CA GLU A 86 -10.76 -31.27 -7.04
C GLU A 86 -12.10 -30.75 -7.58
N THR A 87 -13.21 -31.16 -6.96
CA THR A 87 -14.57 -30.73 -7.31
C THR A 87 -15.03 -29.45 -6.60
N THR A 88 -14.23 -28.84 -5.72
CA THR A 88 -14.65 -27.58 -5.10
C THR A 88 -14.59 -26.45 -6.12
N THR A 89 -15.67 -25.68 -6.17
CA THR A 89 -15.83 -24.57 -7.11
C THR A 89 -14.91 -23.39 -6.83
N ASP A 90 -14.29 -23.32 -5.64
CA ASP A 90 -13.43 -22.20 -5.26
C ASP A 90 -12.41 -22.59 -4.16
N ALA A 91 -11.25 -23.11 -4.56
CA ALA A 91 -10.16 -23.50 -3.66
C ALA A 91 -9.68 -22.34 -2.78
N TYR A 92 -9.79 -21.10 -3.26
CA TYR A 92 -9.42 -19.91 -2.50
C TYR A 92 -10.33 -19.72 -1.28
N LEU A 93 -11.63 -19.97 -1.40
CA LEU A 93 -12.54 -19.92 -0.25
C LEU A 93 -12.22 -20.99 0.79
N ASP A 94 -11.86 -22.20 0.35
CA ASP A 94 -11.44 -23.28 1.26
C ASP A 94 -10.16 -22.89 2.03
N VAL A 95 -9.19 -22.27 1.35
CA VAL A 95 -7.96 -21.75 1.99
C VAL A 95 -8.30 -20.66 3.02
N LEU A 96 -9.18 -19.71 2.68
CA LEU A 96 -9.59 -18.66 3.61
C LEU A 96 -10.33 -19.22 4.82
N ASP A 97 -11.22 -20.19 4.62
CA ASP A 97 -11.95 -20.87 5.70
C ASP A 97 -11.00 -21.62 6.63
N TYR A 98 -10.00 -22.32 6.08
CA TYR A 98 -8.95 -22.96 6.87
C TYR A 98 -8.20 -21.95 7.74
N LEU A 99 -7.68 -20.88 7.13
CA LEU A 99 -6.93 -19.84 7.84
C LEU A 99 -7.76 -19.14 8.93
N ASN A 100 -9.04 -18.85 8.66
CA ASN A 100 -9.96 -18.26 9.63
C ASN A 100 -10.21 -19.17 10.84
N LYS A 101 -10.14 -20.51 10.67
CA LYS A 101 -10.34 -21.51 11.73
C LYS A 101 -9.11 -21.80 12.58
N LEU A 102 -7.91 -21.39 12.15
CA LEU A 102 -6.68 -21.62 12.91
C LEU A 102 -6.80 -21.09 14.35
N PRO A 103 -6.47 -21.88 15.39
CA PRO A 103 -6.47 -21.37 16.75
C PRO A 103 -5.45 -20.23 16.88
N ALA A 104 -5.76 -19.21 17.69
CA ALA A 104 -4.81 -18.15 17.98
C ALA A 104 -3.57 -18.75 18.67
N ILE A 105 -2.38 -18.25 18.32
CA ILE A 105 -1.11 -18.62 18.96
C ILE A 105 -0.47 -17.39 19.58
N GLU A 106 0.30 -17.59 20.65
CA GLU A 106 1.03 -16.51 21.30
C GLU A 106 2.44 -16.40 20.70
N SER A 107 2.59 -15.57 19.67
CA SER A 107 3.88 -15.31 19.03
C SER A 107 4.17 -13.81 18.96
N PHE A 108 4.76 -13.32 17.88
CA PHE A 108 5.31 -11.99 17.78
C PHE A 108 4.27 -10.87 17.90
N PHE A 109 3.15 -10.94 17.18
CA PHE A 109 2.10 -9.93 17.29
C PHE A 109 1.43 -9.96 18.66
N TYR A 110 1.20 -11.15 19.20
CA TYR A 110 0.68 -11.30 20.56
C TYR A 110 1.61 -10.60 21.57
N ASN A 111 2.90 -10.90 21.53
CA ASN A 111 3.88 -10.37 22.48
C ASN A 111 4.13 -8.87 22.31
N GLU A 112 4.28 -8.39 21.08
CA GLU A 112 4.68 -7.00 20.81
C GLU A 112 3.50 -6.03 20.66
N PHE A 113 2.33 -6.50 20.21
CA PHE A 113 1.23 -5.64 19.71
C PHE A 113 -0.14 -5.96 20.31
N SER A 114 -0.16 -6.57 21.50
CA SER A 114 -1.37 -6.83 22.28
C SER A 114 -1.26 -6.33 23.74
N PRO A 115 -2.36 -6.22 24.50
CA PRO A 115 -2.35 -5.80 25.91
C PRO A 115 -1.83 -6.87 26.87
N ASP A 116 -1.95 -8.15 26.54
CA ASP A 116 -1.54 -9.27 27.41
C ASP A 116 -0.15 -9.83 27.04
N GLY A 117 0.43 -9.33 25.95
CA GLY A 117 1.77 -9.67 25.50
C GLY A 117 2.86 -9.08 26.38
N ILE A 118 4.05 -9.69 26.32
CA ILE A 118 5.26 -9.21 26.96
C ILE A 118 6.27 -8.81 25.86
N PRO A 119 6.42 -7.50 25.57
CA PRO A 119 7.38 -7.03 24.59
C PRO A 119 8.81 -7.48 24.90
N SER A 120 9.54 -7.97 23.90
CA SER A 120 10.92 -8.45 24.02
C SER A 120 11.88 -7.37 24.55
N ASN A 121 11.60 -6.11 24.26
CA ASN A 121 12.38 -4.96 24.70
C ASN A 121 12.09 -4.52 26.15
N GLY A 122 11.23 -5.25 26.88
CA GLY A 122 10.83 -4.94 28.25
C GLY A 122 9.94 -3.69 28.39
N GLY A 123 9.42 -3.16 27.27
CA GLY A 123 8.51 -2.02 27.24
C GLY A 123 7.08 -2.38 27.62
N GLU A 124 6.22 -1.36 27.69
CA GLU A 124 4.79 -1.54 27.97
C GLU A 124 4.05 -2.24 26.81
N PRO A 125 3.03 -3.07 27.12
CA PRO A 125 2.18 -3.70 26.11
C PRO A 125 1.52 -2.68 25.18
N ARG A 126 1.40 -3.04 23.89
CA ARG A 126 0.94 -2.10 22.85
C ARG A 126 -0.44 -2.49 22.38
N LYS A 127 -1.42 -1.61 22.56
CA LYS A 127 -2.83 -1.90 22.26
C LYS A 127 -3.18 -1.68 20.79
N TYR A 128 -2.37 -2.16 19.85
CA TYR A 128 -2.73 -2.14 18.42
C TYR A 128 -3.88 -3.10 18.12
N PHE A 129 -3.90 -4.25 18.80
CA PHE A 129 -4.91 -5.29 18.63
C PHE A 129 -5.33 -5.84 19.99
N THR A 130 -6.49 -6.50 20.06
CA THR A 130 -6.80 -7.36 21.21
C THR A 130 -5.87 -8.56 21.20
N SER A 131 -5.62 -9.19 22.34
CA SER A 131 -4.76 -10.39 22.45
C SER A 131 -5.25 -11.52 21.54
N GLN A 132 -6.57 -11.71 21.48
CA GLN A 132 -7.20 -12.65 20.55
C GLN A 132 -6.89 -12.35 19.08
N ASN A 133 -7.03 -11.08 18.65
CA ASN A 133 -6.76 -10.71 17.26
C ASN A 133 -5.27 -10.75 16.94
N ALA A 134 -4.41 -10.35 17.87
CA ALA A 134 -2.97 -10.44 17.72
C ALA A 134 -2.52 -11.90 17.52
N GLY A 135 -3.01 -12.82 18.35
CA GLY A 135 -2.69 -14.24 18.20
C GLY A 135 -3.29 -14.89 16.96
N LYS A 136 -4.43 -14.39 16.46
CA LYS A 136 -4.96 -14.79 15.13
C LYS A 136 -4.08 -14.30 13.98
N ILE A 137 -3.54 -13.07 14.06
CA ILE A 137 -2.57 -12.56 13.08
C ILE A 137 -1.34 -13.46 13.06
N ASP A 138 -0.81 -13.82 14.24
CA ASP A 138 0.33 -14.72 14.35
C ASP A 138 0.07 -16.07 13.69
N ALA A 139 -1.04 -16.73 14.04
CA ALA A 139 -1.38 -18.04 13.51
C ALA A 139 -1.46 -18.04 11.97
N ILE A 140 -2.18 -17.08 11.40
CA ILE A 140 -2.35 -16.98 9.95
C ILE A 140 -1.02 -16.61 9.27
N ARG A 141 -0.28 -15.65 9.83
CA ARG A 141 0.98 -15.19 9.25
C ARG A 141 2.03 -16.30 9.24
N GLU A 142 2.13 -17.06 10.31
CA GLU A 142 3.09 -18.16 10.43
C GLU A 142 2.71 -19.34 9.54
N GLU A 143 1.43 -19.69 9.44
CA GLU A 143 0.97 -20.72 8.50
C GLU A 143 1.29 -20.34 7.05
N ILE A 144 1.04 -19.08 6.65
CA ILE A 144 1.42 -18.59 5.32
C ILE A 144 2.93 -18.70 5.12
N ASN A 145 3.74 -18.32 6.11
CA ASN A 145 5.19 -18.41 6.03
C ASN A 145 5.67 -19.87 5.91
N GLU A 146 5.03 -20.81 6.60
CA GLU A 146 5.31 -22.25 6.46
C GLU A 146 5.04 -22.71 5.02
N TRP A 147 3.89 -22.36 4.45
CA TRP A 147 3.55 -22.73 3.07
C TRP A 147 4.52 -22.14 2.04
N ILE A 148 5.03 -20.93 2.27
CA ILE A 148 6.08 -20.32 1.42
C ILE A 148 7.37 -21.13 1.53
N ASN A 149 7.82 -21.45 2.75
CA ASN A 149 9.05 -22.20 2.99
C ASN A 149 9.00 -23.64 2.43
N GLU A 150 7.83 -24.25 2.43
CA GLU A 150 7.57 -25.56 1.83
C GLU A 150 7.41 -25.50 0.29
N GLY A 151 7.38 -24.30 -0.31
CA GLY A 151 7.19 -24.12 -1.74
C GLY A 151 5.78 -24.45 -2.24
N LEU A 152 4.77 -24.36 -1.36
CA LEU A 152 3.37 -24.69 -1.68
C LEU A 152 2.59 -23.54 -2.30
N LEU A 153 3.16 -22.32 -2.30
CA LEU A 153 2.55 -21.12 -2.87
C LEU A 153 3.36 -20.60 -4.06
N THR A 154 2.64 -20.20 -5.11
CA THR A 154 3.20 -19.30 -6.11
C THR A 154 3.30 -17.87 -5.56
N ILE A 155 4.10 -17.02 -6.22
CA ILE A 155 4.26 -15.59 -5.83
C ILE A 155 2.92 -14.83 -5.82
N LEU A 156 2.00 -15.18 -6.73
CA LEU A 156 0.68 -14.52 -6.80
C LEU A 156 -0.27 -15.02 -5.72
N GLU A 157 -0.23 -16.31 -5.39
CA GLU A 157 -0.99 -16.88 -4.26
C GLU A 157 -0.52 -16.32 -2.92
N GLU A 158 0.80 -16.24 -2.71
CA GLU A 158 1.38 -15.54 -1.56
C GLU A 158 0.89 -14.09 -1.49
N SER A 159 0.97 -13.36 -2.61
CA SER A 159 0.54 -11.95 -2.66
C SER A 159 -0.94 -11.79 -2.33
N LEU A 160 -1.80 -12.70 -2.80
CA LEU A 160 -3.23 -12.71 -2.48
C LEU A 160 -3.49 -12.96 -0.99
N LEU A 161 -2.79 -13.94 -0.39
CA LEU A 161 -2.95 -14.25 1.04
C LEU A 161 -2.41 -13.13 1.93
N LYS A 162 -1.22 -12.57 1.63
CA LYS A 162 -0.67 -11.41 2.34
C LYS A 162 -1.57 -10.17 2.17
N HIS A 163 -2.08 -9.93 0.96
CA HIS A 163 -3.05 -8.87 0.70
C HIS A 163 -4.28 -8.98 1.61
N THR A 164 -4.93 -10.15 1.62
CA THR A 164 -6.15 -10.37 2.42
C THR A 164 -5.90 -10.27 3.92
N LEU A 165 -4.80 -10.82 4.43
CA LEU A 165 -4.42 -10.68 5.83
C LEU A 165 -4.21 -9.21 6.20
N ILE A 166 -3.50 -8.45 5.37
CA ILE A 166 -3.26 -7.01 5.60
C ILE A 166 -4.58 -6.22 5.63
N LEU A 167 -5.55 -6.54 4.74
CA LEU A 167 -6.88 -5.93 4.79
C LEU A 167 -7.62 -6.27 6.10
N ALA A 168 -7.63 -7.54 6.50
CA ALA A 168 -8.30 -8.00 7.72
C ALA A 168 -7.66 -7.39 8.98
N THR A 169 -6.33 -7.35 9.05
CA THR A 169 -5.60 -6.68 10.13
C THR A 169 -5.94 -5.19 10.20
N ASN A 170 -6.06 -4.52 9.05
CA ASN A 170 -6.46 -3.11 9.02
C ASN A 170 -7.90 -2.89 9.46
N ASP A 171 -8.82 -3.83 9.24
CA ASP A 171 -10.20 -3.70 9.72
C ASP A 171 -10.28 -3.73 11.26
N VAL A 172 -9.42 -4.53 11.92
CA VAL A 172 -9.41 -4.70 13.39
C VAL A 172 -8.34 -3.89 14.13
N ALA A 173 -7.60 -3.00 13.46
CA ALA A 173 -6.57 -2.20 14.11
C ALA A 173 -7.14 -1.07 15.01
N ASN A 174 -6.57 -0.92 16.19
CA ASN A 174 -6.91 0.10 17.18
C ASN A 174 -6.07 1.39 17.00
N ILE A 175 -6.27 2.04 15.86
CA ILE A 175 -5.50 3.22 15.43
C ILE A 175 -6.42 4.38 15.03
N SER A 176 -5.88 5.61 15.03
CA SER A 176 -6.59 6.82 14.57
C SER A 176 -6.50 7.07 13.06
N GLY A 177 -5.67 6.30 12.34
CA GLY A 177 -5.53 6.38 10.88
C GLY A 177 -4.25 5.75 10.33
N THR A 178 -3.18 5.74 11.13
CA THR A 178 -1.89 5.08 10.79
C THR A 178 -1.44 4.19 11.94
N TYR A 179 -0.46 3.33 11.66
CA TYR A 179 0.21 2.50 12.66
C TYR A 179 1.34 3.22 13.40
N GLY A 180 1.55 4.53 13.16
CA GLY A 180 2.57 5.28 13.89
C GLY A 180 2.35 5.33 15.41
N TYR A 181 1.10 5.15 15.87
CA TYR A 181 0.75 4.96 17.28
C TYR A 181 -0.60 4.24 17.44
N PHE A 182 -0.83 3.64 18.61
CA PHE A 182 -2.09 2.97 18.98
C PHE A 182 -2.94 3.81 19.94
N LEU A 183 -4.25 3.53 20.01
CA LEU A 183 -5.16 4.22 20.93
C LEU A 183 -5.12 3.58 22.32
N SER A 184 -5.30 4.38 23.37
CA SER A 184 -5.32 3.90 24.76
C SER A 184 -6.50 2.96 25.07
N SER A 185 -7.60 3.15 24.35
CA SER A 185 -8.85 2.38 24.47
C SER A 185 -9.24 1.79 23.13
N PHE A 186 -9.74 0.55 23.13
CA PHE A 186 -10.17 -0.11 21.91
C PHE A 186 -11.38 0.57 21.28
N ARG A 187 -11.29 0.84 19.98
CA ARG A 187 -12.46 1.19 19.16
C ARG A 187 -13.33 -0.04 18.91
N LYS A 188 -14.61 0.19 18.60
CA LYS A 188 -15.59 -0.88 18.31
C LYS A 188 -15.10 -1.88 17.25
N ASN A 189 -14.45 -1.42 16.19
CA ASN A 189 -13.92 -2.28 15.14
C ASN A 189 -12.74 -3.14 15.61
N ALA A 190 -11.94 -2.68 16.59
CA ALA A 190 -10.84 -3.48 17.11
C ALA A 190 -11.30 -4.64 18.00
N LEU A 191 -12.56 -4.59 18.46
CA LEU A 191 -13.19 -5.64 19.26
C LEU A 191 -13.86 -6.72 18.41
N THR A 192 -13.98 -6.53 17.09
CA THR A 192 -14.48 -7.59 16.21
C THR A 192 -13.37 -8.60 15.95
N GLU A 193 -13.72 -9.87 15.81
CA GLU A 193 -12.77 -10.92 15.45
C GLU A 193 -12.16 -10.65 14.06
N LEU A 194 -10.86 -10.88 13.93
CA LEU A 194 -10.18 -10.87 12.64
C LEU A 194 -10.76 -11.96 11.75
N GLN A 195 -11.17 -11.58 10.54
CA GLN A 195 -11.73 -12.48 9.54
C GLN A 195 -11.17 -12.11 8.17
N LEU A 196 -10.48 -13.06 7.53
CA LEU A 196 -10.10 -12.96 6.12
C LEU A 196 -11.36 -13.05 5.27
N LYS A 197 -11.48 -12.14 4.31
CA LYS A 197 -12.61 -12.07 3.37
C LYS A 197 -12.11 -12.23 1.95
N PRO A 198 -12.88 -12.90 1.08
CA PRO A 198 -12.54 -12.98 -0.34
C PRO A 198 -12.56 -11.57 -0.95
N ILE A 199 -11.68 -11.35 -1.92
CA ILE A 199 -11.68 -10.14 -2.75
C ILE A 199 -12.44 -10.39 -4.06
N SER A 200 -12.81 -9.30 -4.73
CA SER A 200 -13.31 -9.36 -6.10
C SER A 200 -12.14 -9.27 -7.08
N PHE A 201 -12.14 -10.15 -8.08
CA PHE A 201 -11.21 -10.10 -9.19
C PHE A 201 -11.78 -9.28 -10.35
N ILE A 202 -10.90 -8.83 -11.23
CA ILE A 202 -11.26 -8.13 -12.47
C ILE A 202 -10.87 -9.05 -13.62
N GLU A 203 -11.85 -9.49 -14.40
CA GLU A 203 -11.65 -10.44 -15.49
C GLU A 203 -11.10 -9.77 -16.75
N GLU A 204 -11.32 -8.47 -16.91
CA GLU A 204 -10.85 -7.71 -18.06
C GLU A 204 -9.40 -7.22 -17.89
N ASN A 205 -8.76 -6.93 -19.04
CA ASN A 205 -7.43 -6.33 -19.15
C ASN A 205 -6.42 -6.96 -18.16
N CYS A 206 -6.04 -8.21 -18.41
CA CYS A 206 -5.24 -9.01 -17.46
C CYS A 206 -3.76 -9.12 -17.87
N PHE A 207 -3.39 -8.58 -19.02
CA PHE A 207 -2.08 -8.75 -19.62
C PHE A 207 -1.37 -7.40 -19.78
N GLY A 208 -0.05 -7.42 -19.87
CA GLY A 208 0.75 -6.19 -20.04
C GLY A 208 0.93 -5.36 -18.77
N HIS A 209 0.65 -5.92 -17.60
CA HIS A 209 0.92 -5.28 -16.31
C HIS A 209 2.24 -5.77 -15.70
N SER A 210 2.98 -4.86 -15.09
CA SER A 210 4.18 -5.18 -14.31
C SER A 210 4.16 -4.49 -12.95
N VAL A 211 4.77 -5.14 -11.97
CA VAL A 211 4.92 -4.63 -10.60
C VAL A 211 6.40 -4.61 -10.28
N LEU A 212 6.89 -3.45 -9.86
CA LEU A 212 8.28 -3.23 -9.45
C LEU A 212 8.30 -2.85 -7.97
N GLN A 213 9.33 -3.29 -7.25
CA GLN A 213 9.57 -2.86 -5.88
C GLN A 213 10.91 -2.12 -5.80
N GLY A 214 10.90 -0.88 -5.31
CA GLY A 214 12.10 -0.07 -5.20
C GLY A 214 11.81 1.42 -5.10
N PHE A 215 12.87 2.21 -4.95
CA PHE A 215 12.76 3.67 -4.94
C PHE A 215 12.45 4.19 -6.35
N ALA A 216 11.53 5.15 -6.44
CA ALA A 216 11.11 5.76 -7.70
C ALA A 216 12.30 6.31 -8.51
N GLU A 217 13.25 6.98 -7.84
CA GLU A 217 14.44 7.53 -8.50
C GLU A 217 15.41 6.46 -9.03
N GLU A 218 15.41 5.26 -8.43
CA GLU A 218 16.27 4.15 -8.87
C GLU A 218 15.62 3.40 -10.03
N LEU A 219 14.30 3.24 -10.00
CA LEU A 219 13.54 2.54 -11.04
C LEU A 219 13.37 3.37 -12.31
N ALA A 220 13.37 4.71 -12.21
CA ALA A 220 13.04 5.64 -13.28
C ALA A 220 13.72 5.31 -14.63
N SER A 221 15.04 5.09 -14.62
CA SER A 221 15.85 4.83 -15.83
C SER A 221 15.47 3.55 -16.59
N SER A 222 14.84 2.59 -15.90
CA SER A 222 14.46 1.30 -16.49
C SER A 222 13.04 1.30 -17.06
N ILE A 223 12.27 2.36 -16.82
CA ILE A 223 10.85 2.43 -17.16
C ILE A 223 10.64 3.25 -18.43
N THR A 224 9.90 2.68 -19.38
CA THR A 224 9.39 3.37 -20.57
C THR A 224 7.87 3.36 -20.54
N ALA A 225 7.23 4.52 -20.74
CA ALA A 225 5.78 4.65 -20.71
C ALA A 225 5.29 5.89 -21.47
N ASP A 226 4.00 5.90 -21.80
CA ASP A 226 3.35 7.04 -22.45
C ASP A 226 3.00 8.14 -21.44
N LEU A 227 2.70 7.76 -20.19
CA LEU A 227 2.44 8.68 -19.08
C LEU A 227 2.99 8.12 -17.75
N CYS A 228 3.62 8.98 -16.95
CA CYS A 228 4.03 8.67 -15.59
C CYS A 228 3.17 9.44 -14.57
N TYR A 229 2.35 8.70 -13.83
CA TYR A 229 1.64 9.21 -12.66
C TYR A 229 2.52 9.10 -11.41
N ILE A 230 2.59 10.17 -10.63
CA ILE A 230 3.37 10.25 -9.39
C ILE A 230 2.48 10.77 -8.25
N ASP A 231 2.30 9.96 -7.22
CA ASP A 231 1.66 10.36 -5.96
C ASP A 231 2.66 10.25 -4.80
N PRO A 232 3.51 11.27 -4.62
CA PRO A 232 4.64 11.18 -3.71
C PRO A 232 4.20 11.32 -2.26
N PRO A 233 4.98 10.79 -1.30
CA PRO A 233 4.76 11.09 0.09
C PRO A 233 5.05 12.59 0.32
N TYR A 234 4.00 13.41 0.34
CA TYR A 234 4.11 14.86 0.37
C TYR A 234 4.34 15.44 1.77
N MET A 235 4.22 14.63 2.83
CA MET A 235 4.49 15.06 4.21
C MET A 235 5.83 14.54 4.72
N LYS A 236 6.33 15.13 5.82
CA LYS A 236 7.52 14.64 6.56
C LYS A 236 7.35 13.24 7.17
N ARG A 237 6.13 12.69 7.14
CA ARG A 237 5.81 11.40 7.75
C ARG A 237 6.29 10.28 6.84
N GLN A 238 7.24 9.49 7.32
CA GLN A 238 7.74 8.31 6.60
C GLN A 238 6.68 7.21 6.60
N TYR A 239 6.30 6.73 5.41
CA TYR A 239 5.35 5.63 5.28
C TYR A 239 5.86 4.35 5.94
N ALA A 240 7.15 4.05 5.79
CA ALA A 240 7.77 2.88 6.42
C ALA A 240 7.61 2.85 7.95
N ALA A 241 7.68 4.01 8.61
CA ALA A 241 7.38 4.12 10.04
C ALA A 241 5.87 4.10 10.36
N ASN A 242 5.03 4.73 9.54
CA ASN A 242 3.58 4.85 9.81
C ASN A 242 2.76 3.62 9.41
N TYR A 243 3.33 2.70 8.62
CA TYR A 243 2.73 1.45 8.18
C TYR A 243 3.59 0.23 8.54
N HIS A 244 4.46 0.38 9.54
CA HIS A 244 5.42 -0.65 9.96
C HIS A 244 4.77 -2.00 10.28
N ILE A 245 3.57 -2.00 10.88
CA ILE A 245 2.82 -3.23 11.18
C ILE A 245 2.45 -4.00 9.91
N LEU A 246 1.93 -3.29 8.90
CA LEU A 246 1.55 -3.92 7.62
C LEU A 246 2.78 -4.43 6.88
N GLU A 247 3.88 -3.67 6.96
CA GLU A 247 5.16 -4.07 6.39
C GLU A 247 5.72 -5.34 7.05
N THR A 248 5.59 -5.48 8.37
CA THR A 248 5.99 -6.72 9.07
C THR A 248 5.13 -7.94 8.69
N ILE A 249 3.84 -7.74 8.41
CA ILE A 249 3.00 -8.82 7.87
C ILE A 249 3.47 -9.22 6.47
N ALA A 250 3.69 -8.22 5.61
CA ALA A 250 4.11 -8.40 4.23
C ALA A 250 5.47 -9.12 4.14
N ARG A 251 6.50 -8.62 4.84
CA ARG A 251 7.83 -9.24 4.85
C ARG A 251 7.87 -10.61 5.50
N GLY A 252 6.90 -10.94 6.36
CA GLY A 252 6.82 -12.26 7.01
C GLY A 252 7.94 -12.53 8.01
N ASP A 253 8.67 -11.50 8.45
CA ASP A 253 9.82 -11.60 9.36
C ASP A 253 9.48 -11.15 10.79
N PHE A 254 10.40 -11.40 11.73
CA PHE A 254 10.22 -11.17 13.16
C PHE A 254 11.21 -10.09 13.63
N PRO A 255 11.01 -8.81 13.25
CA PRO A 255 11.98 -7.76 13.51
C PRO A 255 11.98 -7.32 14.98
N ASP A 256 13.09 -6.76 15.45
CA ASP A 256 13.12 -6.07 16.74
C ASP A 256 12.11 -4.92 16.76
N ALA A 257 11.24 -4.88 17.77
CA ALA A 257 10.24 -3.83 17.95
C ALA A 257 10.76 -2.76 18.92
N ILE A 258 11.11 -1.58 18.40
CA ILE A 258 11.81 -0.53 19.16
C ILE A 258 10.86 0.62 19.53
N GLY A 259 11.05 1.13 20.75
CA GLY A 259 10.33 2.30 21.27
C GLY A 259 8.87 2.03 21.63
N LYS A 260 8.14 3.12 21.93
CA LYS A 260 6.76 3.05 22.43
C LYS A 260 5.79 2.44 21.42
N SER A 261 5.96 2.74 20.14
CA SER A 261 5.13 2.18 19.05
C SER A 261 5.56 0.78 18.62
N GLY A 262 6.76 0.31 19.01
CA GLY A 262 7.29 -0.99 18.55
C GLY A 262 7.62 -0.97 17.06
N LEU A 263 8.34 0.05 16.61
CA LEU A 263 8.76 0.17 15.21
C LEU A 263 9.80 -0.90 14.89
N ARG A 264 9.66 -1.57 13.74
CA ARG A 264 10.75 -2.34 13.12
C ARG A 264 11.85 -1.40 12.64
N ASP A 265 13.05 -1.90 12.33
CA ASP A 265 13.96 -1.13 11.48
C ASP A 265 13.33 -0.94 10.09
N TRP A 266 13.33 0.32 9.64
CA TRP A 266 12.66 0.78 8.43
C TRP A 266 13.56 1.67 7.56
N TRP A 267 14.85 1.83 7.93
CA TRP A 267 15.78 2.72 7.23
C TRP A 267 16.03 2.31 5.78
N ASP A 268 15.94 1.01 5.48
CA ASP A 268 16.02 0.45 4.14
C ASP A 268 14.89 0.94 3.20
N GLN A 269 13.79 1.44 3.77
CA GLN A 269 12.64 2.01 3.04
C GLN A 269 12.44 3.50 3.34
N HIS A 270 13.45 4.21 3.83
CA HIS A 270 13.38 5.63 4.11
C HIS A 270 13.24 6.46 2.81
N SER A 271 12.09 7.12 2.61
CA SER A 271 11.87 7.94 1.42
C SER A 271 12.58 9.30 1.50
N LYS A 272 13.36 9.62 0.46
CA LYS A 272 14.01 10.95 0.31
C LYS A 272 12.99 12.06 0.04
N LEU A 273 11.84 11.73 -0.56
CA LEU A 273 10.75 12.67 -0.86
C LEU A 273 10.08 13.25 0.40
N CYS A 274 10.16 12.55 1.53
CA CYS A 274 9.73 13.06 2.83
C CYS A 274 10.71 14.08 3.46
N THR A 275 11.82 14.43 2.79
CA THR A 275 12.85 15.34 3.33
C THR A 275 12.98 16.62 2.50
N LYS A 276 13.06 17.78 3.18
CA LYS A 276 13.11 19.09 2.48
C LYS A 276 14.34 19.24 1.60
N THR A 277 15.46 18.68 2.04
CA THR A 277 16.76 18.86 1.38
C THR A 277 16.93 17.98 0.15
N ARG A 278 16.31 16.80 0.11
CA ARG A 278 16.51 15.81 -0.98
C ARG A 278 15.25 15.54 -1.81
N GLY A 279 14.08 16.01 -1.40
CA GLY A 279 12.84 15.70 -2.11
C GLY A 279 12.80 16.27 -3.53
N LEU A 280 13.17 17.54 -3.74
CA LEU A 280 13.25 18.13 -5.08
C LEU A 280 14.27 17.41 -5.98
N GLN A 281 15.43 17.05 -5.44
CA GLN A 281 16.45 16.26 -6.17
C GLN A 281 15.93 14.89 -6.62
N SER A 282 15.00 14.30 -5.86
CA SER A 282 14.38 13.03 -6.22
C SER A 282 13.45 13.21 -7.42
N PHE A 283 12.65 14.28 -7.46
CA PHE A 283 11.86 14.64 -8.65
C PHE A 283 12.74 14.92 -9.86
N GLU A 284 13.80 15.71 -9.69
CA GLU A 284 14.77 16.02 -10.77
C GLU A 284 15.37 14.73 -11.35
N THR A 285 15.71 13.77 -10.50
CA THR A 285 16.25 12.47 -10.95
C THR A 285 15.20 11.70 -11.74
N ILE A 286 13.97 11.60 -11.25
CA ILE A 286 12.87 10.92 -11.96
C ILE A 286 12.64 11.58 -13.33
N PHE A 287 12.50 12.92 -13.38
CA PHE A 287 12.28 13.65 -14.62
C PHE A 287 13.49 13.72 -15.54
N ARG A 288 14.69 13.38 -15.10
CA ARG A 288 15.86 13.28 -16.00
C ARG A 288 16.00 11.88 -16.57
N GLU A 289 15.88 10.86 -15.73
CA GLU A 289 16.25 9.50 -16.09
C GLU A 289 15.12 8.72 -16.76
N MET A 290 13.85 9.05 -16.47
CA MET A 290 12.73 8.28 -16.97
C MET A 290 12.51 8.47 -18.47
N ASN A 291 12.26 7.37 -19.20
CA ASN A 291 11.88 7.40 -20.61
C ASN A 291 10.36 7.62 -20.75
N CYS A 292 9.92 8.85 -20.45
CA CYS A 292 8.54 9.29 -20.54
C CYS A 292 8.52 10.80 -20.80
N ASN A 293 7.61 11.28 -21.65
CA ASN A 293 7.50 12.70 -21.97
C ASN A 293 6.38 13.42 -21.20
N LYS A 294 5.46 12.67 -20.59
CA LYS A 294 4.25 13.21 -19.96
C LYS A 294 4.15 12.74 -18.51
N PHE A 295 4.16 13.68 -17.58
CA PHE A 295 4.08 13.40 -16.14
C PHE A 295 2.83 14.02 -15.55
N LEU A 296 2.16 13.27 -14.68
CA LEU A 296 0.99 13.71 -13.94
C LEU A 296 1.24 13.51 -12.45
N ILE A 297 1.29 14.59 -11.68
CA ILE A 297 1.66 14.56 -10.27
C ILE A 297 0.46 15.01 -9.44
N SER A 298 0.04 14.18 -8.48
CA SER A 298 -0.91 14.62 -7.45
C SER A 298 -0.16 15.15 -6.23
N TYR A 299 -0.49 16.34 -5.76
CA TYR A 299 0.19 16.96 -4.63
C TYR A 299 -0.75 17.83 -3.81
N SER A 300 -0.58 17.88 -2.49
CA SER A 300 -1.45 18.63 -1.59
C SER A 300 -0.83 19.98 -1.18
N GLU A 301 -1.63 21.02 -0.94
CA GLU A 301 -1.13 22.30 -0.39
C GLU A 301 -0.45 22.16 0.98
N ASP A 302 -0.83 21.14 1.76
CA ASP A 302 -0.19 20.81 3.05
C ASP A 302 1.16 20.07 2.86
N GLY A 303 1.59 19.91 1.61
CA GLY A 303 2.83 19.25 1.25
C GLY A 303 4.08 20.01 1.70
N LEU A 304 5.20 19.33 1.58
CA LEU A 304 6.50 19.79 2.05
C LEU A 304 7.05 20.97 1.25
N PHE A 305 6.71 21.01 -0.04
CA PHE A 305 7.11 22.02 -1.02
C PHE A 305 5.89 22.83 -1.42
N SER A 306 6.05 24.15 -1.55
CA SER A 306 4.98 24.98 -2.10
C SER A 306 4.79 24.71 -3.60
N ILE A 307 3.61 25.04 -4.13
CA ILE A 307 3.34 24.91 -5.56
C ILE A 307 4.34 25.69 -6.41
N GLU A 308 4.80 26.85 -5.94
CA GLU A 308 5.81 27.64 -6.67
C GLU A 308 7.19 26.97 -6.69
N GLN A 309 7.61 26.33 -5.59
CA GLN A 309 8.84 25.54 -5.56
C GLN A 309 8.76 24.34 -6.52
N LEU A 310 7.60 23.68 -6.59
CA LEU A 310 7.39 22.58 -7.52
C LEU A 310 7.41 23.07 -8.97
N LYS A 311 6.71 24.17 -9.30
CA LYS A 311 6.73 24.77 -10.64
C LYS A 311 8.14 25.17 -11.08
N GLU A 312 8.90 25.82 -10.19
CA GLU A 312 10.30 26.19 -10.44
C GLU A 312 11.16 24.95 -10.73
N CYS A 313 11.03 23.90 -9.91
CA CYS A 313 11.74 22.64 -10.12
C CYS A 313 11.34 21.97 -11.45
N PHE A 314 10.05 21.86 -11.72
CA PHE A 314 9.52 21.05 -12.83
C PHE A 314 9.68 21.75 -14.18
N SER A 315 9.66 23.09 -14.20
CA SER A 315 9.83 23.88 -15.43
C SER A 315 11.21 23.73 -16.09
N GLN A 316 12.19 23.19 -15.37
CA GLN A 316 13.50 22.84 -15.91
C GLN A 316 13.44 21.63 -16.87
N PHE A 317 12.36 20.85 -16.81
CA PHE A 317 12.21 19.61 -17.58
C PHE A 317 11.11 19.68 -18.63
N GLY A 318 10.30 20.73 -18.67
CA GLY A 318 9.19 20.83 -19.61
C GLY A 318 8.20 21.94 -19.29
N THR A 319 7.13 22.00 -20.09
CA THR A 319 6.01 22.92 -19.85
C THR A 319 5.18 22.42 -18.67
N VAL A 320 4.93 23.29 -17.69
CA VAL A 320 4.18 22.97 -16.48
C VAL A 320 2.79 23.60 -16.52
N SER A 321 1.75 22.80 -16.27
CA SER A 321 0.40 23.30 -15.99
C SER A 321 -0.10 22.74 -14.66
N VAL A 322 -0.97 23.50 -13.99
CA VAL A 322 -1.49 23.15 -12.66
C VAL A 322 -3.00 23.26 -12.68
N HIS A 323 -3.68 22.19 -12.26
CA HIS A 323 -5.11 22.19 -12.02
C HIS A 323 -5.38 22.09 -10.52
N GLU A 324 -6.13 23.04 -9.97
CA GLU A 324 -6.52 23.08 -8.56
C GLU A 324 -7.85 22.35 -8.34
N ILE A 325 -7.92 21.56 -7.28
CA ILE A 325 -9.12 20.79 -6.90
C ILE A 325 -9.42 21.10 -5.44
N ASP A 326 -10.57 21.72 -5.21
CA ASP A 326 -11.12 21.97 -3.88
C ASP A 326 -11.46 20.63 -3.20
N TYR A 327 -10.83 20.35 -2.07
CA TYR A 327 -11.03 19.09 -1.35
C TYR A 327 -11.38 19.31 0.12
N ASN A 328 -12.13 18.39 0.74
CA ASN A 328 -12.45 18.48 2.17
C ASN A 328 -11.31 17.92 3.01
N ARG A 329 -10.78 18.73 3.93
CA ARG A 329 -9.66 18.37 4.81
C ARG A 329 -10.10 17.28 5.82
N PHE A 330 -9.25 16.28 6.03
CA PHE A 330 -9.45 15.33 7.12
C PHE A 330 -9.16 16.03 8.46
N LYS A 331 -10.17 16.14 9.33
CA LYS A 331 -10.01 16.79 10.65
C LYS A 331 -9.92 15.75 11.77
N SER A 332 -8.92 15.89 12.63
CA SER A 332 -9.04 15.38 13.99
C SER A 332 -10.05 16.23 14.76
N ASN A 333 -10.65 15.67 15.81
CA ASN A 333 -11.44 16.48 16.76
C ASN A 333 -10.60 17.69 17.20
N SER A 334 -11.24 18.87 17.27
CA SER A 334 -10.66 20.17 17.68
C SER A 334 -9.58 20.81 16.78
N SER A 335 -9.47 20.45 15.50
CA SER A 335 -8.57 21.14 14.55
C SER A 335 -9.05 22.55 14.14
N ALA A 336 -8.19 23.56 14.35
CA ALA A 336 -8.39 24.95 13.90
C ALA A 336 -8.13 25.17 12.38
N LEU A 337 -7.67 24.15 11.66
CA LEU A 337 -7.38 24.24 10.23
C LEU A 337 -8.65 24.47 9.38
N PRO A 338 -8.52 25.08 8.18
CA PRO A 338 -9.63 25.28 7.25
C PRO A 338 -10.39 23.98 6.93
N GLN A 339 -11.67 24.10 6.55
CA GLN A 339 -12.46 22.93 6.14
C GLN A 339 -12.02 22.36 4.79
N LYS A 340 -11.51 23.22 3.92
CA LYS A 340 -11.01 22.83 2.60
C LYS A 340 -9.48 22.76 2.60
N ILE A 341 -8.98 21.97 1.68
CA ILE A 341 -7.58 21.85 1.31
C ILE A 341 -7.52 21.82 -0.21
N THR A 342 -6.57 22.52 -0.79
CA THR A 342 -6.34 22.47 -2.25
C THR A 342 -5.46 21.27 -2.57
N GLU A 343 -5.97 20.39 -3.43
CA GLU A 343 -5.18 19.36 -4.09
C GLU A 343 -4.79 19.86 -5.49
N TYR A 344 -3.52 19.74 -5.84
CA TYR A 344 -2.96 20.08 -7.14
C TYR A 344 -2.81 18.82 -7.98
N LEU A 345 -3.25 18.91 -9.22
CA LEU A 345 -2.86 18.00 -10.28
C LEU A 345 -1.91 18.76 -11.20
N ILE A 346 -0.62 18.45 -11.12
CA ILE A 346 0.46 19.14 -11.83
C ILE A 346 0.84 18.30 -13.04
N TYR A 347 0.87 18.91 -14.22
CA TYR A 347 1.26 18.27 -15.46
C TYR A 347 2.61 18.83 -15.93
N VAL A 348 3.46 17.94 -16.44
CA VAL A 348 4.75 18.29 -17.06
C VAL A 348 4.86 17.59 -18.41
N GLU A 349 5.08 18.37 -19.48
CA GLU A 349 5.35 17.85 -20.83
C GLU A 349 6.73 18.29 -21.31
N ARG A 350 7.59 17.34 -21.66
CA ARG A 350 8.94 17.59 -22.16
C ARG A 350 8.97 18.16 -23.57
#